data_AF-A0A3N7IX27-F1
#
_entry.id   AF-A0A3N7IX27-F1
#
_cell.length_a   1.000
_cell.length_b   1.000
_cell.length_c   1.000
_cell.angle_alpha   90.00
_cell.angle_beta   90.00
_cell.angle_gamma   90.00
#
_symmetry.space_group_name_H-M   'P 1'
#
loop_
_entity.id
_entity.type
_entity.pdbx_description
1 polymer ?
#
loop_
_entity_poly.entity_id
_entity_poly.type
_entity_poly.pdbx_seq_one_letter_code
_entity_poly.pdbx_strand_id
1 'polypeptide(L)'
;MKKLVFIALNCVWFANAQMVNFEDVNFKKAILKSYPTVDTDKDGEISVTEAATLASIRNLQNYPAISSAKGVETFVNLTELSLTQQALTTIDVSANTKLVTLNLRENQLAGTLDIRTLTNLKTLELNKNSLSGIELPTDGQIETLYANENALSTIDVSKQPKLKRLFLVKNNLAQLNLDGNSLLERLHLDDNQLNSLDLTNLEKLN
;
A
#
# COMPACT_ATOMS: atom_id res chain seq x y z
N MET A 1 -47.63 -40.54 27.45
CA MET A 1 -47.02 -39.33 28.07
C MET A 1 -45.60 -39.65 28.51
N LYS A 2 -44.60 -39.35 27.69
CA LYS A 2 -43.18 -39.37 28.09
C LYS A 2 -42.65 -37.97 27.82
N LYS A 3 -42.28 -37.26 28.89
CA LYS A 3 -41.78 -35.89 28.86
C LYS A 3 -40.35 -35.92 28.31
N LEU A 4 -40.12 -35.23 27.20
CA LEU A 4 -38.79 -34.85 26.74
C LEU A 4 -38.23 -33.80 27.70
N VAL A 5 -37.13 -34.13 28.37
CA VAL A 5 -36.30 -33.17 29.08
C VAL A 5 -35.24 -32.70 28.08
N PHE A 6 -35.40 -31.49 27.56
CA PHE A 6 -34.34 -30.81 26.83
C PHE A 6 -33.33 -30.27 27.83
N ILE A 7 -32.12 -30.84 27.83
CA ILE A 7 -30.96 -30.26 28.49
C ILE A 7 -30.54 -29.05 27.65
N ALA A 8 -30.70 -27.85 28.19
CA ALA A 8 -30.11 -26.65 27.62
C ALA A 8 -28.59 -26.73 27.80
N LEU A 9 -27.89 -27.20 26.78
CA LEU A 9 -26.44 -27.04 26.67
C LEU A 9 -26.17 -25.54 26.48
N ASN A 10 -25.63 -24.89 27.51
CA ASN A 10 -25.00 -23.59 27.38
C ASN A 10 -23.80 -23.75 26.44
N CYS A 11 -24.03 -23.62 25.14
CA CYS A 11 -22.95 -23.40 24.18
C CYS A 11 -22.39 -22.01 24.45
N VAL A 12 -21.34 -21.96 25.27
CA VAL A 12 -20.46 -20.80 25.34
C VAL A 12 -19.80 -20.70 23.97
N TRP A 13 -20.34 -19.83 23.11
CA TRP A 13 -19.71 -19.46 21.86
C TRP A 13 -18.44 -18.68 22.19
N PHE A 14 -17.32 -19.37 22.34
CA PHE A 14 -16.04 -18.73 22.07
C PHE A 14 -15.98 -18.56 20.57
N ALA A 15 -16.29 -17.36 20.08
CA ALA A 15 -15.87 -16.96 18.76
C ALA A 15 -14.34 -17.00 18.78
N ASN A 16 -13.74 -18.06 18.24
CA ASN A 16 -12.30 -18.06 18.02
C ASN A 16 -12.00 -16.87 17.11
N ALA A 17 -11.19 -15.93 17.60
CA ALA A 17 -10.77 -14.80 16.79
C ALA A 17 -10.05 -15.37 15.57
N GLN A 18 -10.44 -14.94 14.37
CA GLN A 18 -9.77 -15.40 13.16
C GLN A 18 -8.33 -14.89 13.20
N MET A 19 -7.36 -15.79 13.04
CA MET A 19 -5.94 -15.41 13.05
C MET A 19 -5.52 -14.81 11.72
N VAL A 20 -4.61 -13.84 11.76
CA VAL A 20 -3.96 -13.30 10.56
C VAL A 20 -3.02 -14.37 9.98
N ASN A 21 -3.14 -14.62 8.69
CA ASN A 21 -2.26 -15.56 7.99
C ASN A 21 -1.02 -14.82 7.49
N PHE A 22 0.10 -14.96 8.20
CA PHE A 22 1.40 -14.46 7.76
C PHE A 22 2.18 -15.56 7.04
N GLU A 23 2.52 -15.33 5.77
CA GLU A 23 3.44 -16.22 5.04
C GLU A 23 4.90 -16.00 5.44
N ASP A 24 5.25 -14.78 5.86
CA ASP A 24 6.57 -14.43 6.34
C ASP A 24 6.59 -14.26 7.87
N VAL A 25 7.30 -15.15 8.56
CA VAL A 25 7.44 -15.12 10.01
C VAL A 25 8.17 -13.86 10.51
N ASN A 26 9.06 -13.28 9.70
CA ASN A 26 9.74 -12.02 10.04
C ASN A 26 8.74 -10.86 10.04
N PHE A 27 7.72 -10.89 9.17
CA PHE A 27 6.70 -9.85 9.15
C PHE A 27 5.90 -9.85 10.46
N LYS A 28 5.40 -11.02 10.89
CA LYS A 28 4.71 -11.16 12.18
C LYS A 28 5.58 -10.70 13.35
N LYS A 29 6.83 -11.19 13.42
CA LYS A 29 7.78 -10.82 14.48
C LYS A 29 8.07 -9.31 14.50
N ALA A 30 8.20 -8.70 13.33
CA ALA A 30 8.45 -7.27 13.21
C ALA A 30 7.26 -6.45 13.73
N ILE A 31 6.03 -6.88 13.44
CA ILE A 31 4.82 -6.24 13.98
C ILE A 31 4.76 -6.41 15.50
N LEU A 32 4.85 -7.63 16.02
CA LEU A 32 4.77 -7.89 17.47
C LEU A 32 5.83 -7.11 18.27
N LYS A 33 7.04 -6.99 17.75
CA LYS A 33 8.11 -6.24 18.42
C LYS A 33 7.96 -4.73 18.31
N SER A 34 7.47 -4.22 17.18
CA SER A 34 7.29 -2.78 16.96
C SER A 34 6.01 -2.24 17.59
N TYR A 35 5.00 -3.09 17.73
CA TYR A 35 3.66 -2.78 18.23
C TYR A 35 3.24 -3.78 19.31
N PRO A 36 3.90 -3.82 20.47
CA PRO A 36 3.64 -4.83 21.50
C PRO A 36 2.23 -4.78 22.09
N THR A 37 1.49 -3.70 21.86
CA THR A 37 0.09 -3.56 22.30
C THR A 37 -0.91 -4.20 21.33
N VAL A 38 -0.47 -4.68 20.16
CA VAL A 38 -1.36 -5.32 19.17
C VAL A 38 -1.84 -6.67 19.70
N ASP A 39 -0.94 -7.44 20.30
CA ASP A 39 -1.20 -8.74 20.95
C ASP A 39 -1.81 -8.48 22.33
N THR A 40 -3.13 -8.38 22.36
CA THR A 40 -3.91 -7.93 23.51
C THR A 40 -4.10 -9.06 24.52
N ASP A 41 -4.27 -10.29 24.05
CA ASP A 41 -4.41 -11.48 24.89
C ASP A 41 -3.08 -12.15 25.25
N LYS A 42 -1.97 -11.70 24.64
CA LYS A 42 -0.58 -12.13 24.92
C LYS A 42 -0.33 -13.58 24.55
N ASP A 43 -1.03 -14.08 23.53
CA ASP A 43 -0.84 -15.44 23.03
C ASP A 43 0.35 -15.56 22.05
N GLY A 44 0.96 -14.42 21.67
CA GLY A 44 2.10 -14.36 20.76
C GLY A 44 1.73 -14.42 19.28
N GLU A 45 0.44 -14.36 18.97
CA GLU A 45 -0.11 -14.28 17.63
C GLU A 45 -0.81 -12.94 17.39
N ILE A 46 -1.39 -12.76 16.21
CA ILE A 46 -2.19 -11.57 15.88
C ILE A 46 -3.49 -12.06 15.25
N SER A 47 -4.60 -11.78 15.92
CA SER A 47 -5.94 -11.97 15.38
C SER A 47 -6.35 -10.82 14.44
N VAL A 48 -7.34 -11.06 13.58
CA VAL A 48 -7.90 -10.03 12.68
C VAL A 48 -8.47 -8.86 13.48
N THR A 49 -9.06 -9.13 14.64
CA THR A 49 -9.55 -8.09 15.57
C THR A 49 -8.43 -7.21 16.10
N GLU A 50 -7.28 -7.80 16.43
CA GLU A 50 -6.10 -7.08 16.89
C GLU A 50 -5.43 -6.30 15.76
N ALA A 51 -5.31 -6.90 14.57
CA ALA A 51 -4.82 -6.23 13.37
C ALA A 51 -5.63 -4.96 13.06
N ALA A 52 -6.95 -5.00 13.26
CA ALA A 52 -7.83 -3.86 13.07
C ALA A 52 -7.60 -2.72 14.08
N THR A 53 -6.85 -2.92 15.17
CA THR A 53 -6.54 -1.85 16.14
C THR A 53 -5.42 -0.92 15.67
N LEU A 54 -4.56 -1.37 14.75
CA LEU A 54 -3.44 -0.56 14.27
C LEU A 54 -3.90 0.41 13.18
N ALA A 55 -3.49 1.67 13.34
CA ALA A 55 -3.69 2.73 12.35
C ALA A 55 -2.43 2.98 11.48
N SER A 56 -1.26 2.52 11.90
CA SER A 56 -0.02 2.70 11.14
C SER A 56 0.95 1.54 11.33
N ILE A 57 1.60 1.09 10.25
CA ILE A 57 2.75 0.18 10.27
C ILE A 57 3.91 0.87 9.57
N ARG A 58 5.05 1.02 10.25
CA ARG A 58 6.21 1.79 9.79
C ARG A 58 7.48 1.33 10.50
N ASN A 59 8.62 1.78 9.98
CA ASN A 59 9.94 1.56 10.58
C ASN A 59 10.38 0.09 10.68
N LEU A 60 9.97 -0.75 9.72
CA LEU A 60 10.33 -2.18 9.71
C LEU A 60 11.69 -2.49 9.04
N GLN A 61 12.40 -1.49 8.50
CA GLN A 61 13.71 -1.65 7.83
C GLN A 61 14.84 -2.16 8.74
N ASN A 62 14.68 -2.06 10.06
CA ASN A 62 15.66 -2.57 11.03
C ASN A 62 15.48 -4.06 11.36
N TYR A 63 14.46 -4.71 10.77
CA TYR A 63 14.20 -6.13 10.95
C TYR A 63 14.82 -6.94 9.80
N PRO A 64 15.00 -8.26 10.00
CA PRO A 64 15.32 -9.14 8.88
C PRO A 64 14.33 -8.94 7.73
N ALA A 65 14.82 -9.07 6.50
CA ALA A 65 14.04 -8.80 5.30
C ALA A 65 12.71 -9.58 5.30
N ILE A 66 11.64 -8.86 4.99
CA ILE A 66 10.30 -9.35 4.77
C ILE A 66 10.13 -9.60 3.27
N SER A 67 9.89 -10.85 2.91
CA SER A 67 9.74 -11.34 1.54
C SER A 67 8.28 -11.42 1.10
N SER A 68 7.34 -11.59 2.04
CA SER A 68 5.89 -11.56 1.80
C SER A 68 5.20 -10.68 2.84
N ALA A 69 4.39 -9.73 2.37
CA ALA A 69 3.50 -8.92 3.20
C ALA A 69 2.11 -9.56 3.38
N LYS A 70 1.95 -10.85 3.05
CA LYS A 70 0.67 -11.56 3.22
C LYS A 70 0.19 -11.44 4.68
N GLY A 71 -1.08 -11.11 4.83
CA GLY A 71 -1.70 -10.75 6.11
C GLY A 71 -1.91 -9.25 6.27
N VAL A 72 -1.21 -8.39 5.51
CA VAL A 72 -1.40 -6.92 5.59
C VAL A 72 -2.83 -6.49 5.25
N GLU A 73 -3.54 -7.27 4.44
CA GLU A 73 -4.93 -7.02 4.05
C GLU A 73 -5.91 -7.06 5.24
N THR A 74 -5.53 -7.68 6.36
CA THR A 74 -6.38 -7.75 7.57
C THR A 74 -6.27 -6.49 8.43
N PHE A 75 -5.27 -5.64 8.20
CA PHE A 75 -5.08 -4.38 8.92
C PHE A 75 -5.94 -3.27 8.29
N VAL A 76 -7.26 -3.45 8.35
CA VAL A 76 -8.27 -2.66 7.62
C VAL A 76 -8.36 -1.19 8.03
N ASN A 77 -7.78 -0.82 9.18
CA ASN A 77 -7.79 0.54 9.72
C ASN A 77 -6.50 1.32 9.48
N LEU A 78 -5.54 0.77 8.71
CA LEU A 78 -4.31 1.49 8.38
C LEU A 78 -4.59 2.76 7.57
N THR A 79 -4.00 3.86 8.02
CA THR A 79 -3.90 5.12 7.29
C THR A 79 -2.48 5.35 6.77
N GLU A 80 -1.49 4.67 7.33
CA GLU A 80 -0.08 4.73 6.91
C GLU A 80 0.54 3.33 6.90
N LEU A 81 1.11 2.93 5.76
CA LEU A 81 1.88 1.69 5.62
C LEU A 81 3.24 2.00 5.00
N SER A 82 4.31 1.65 5.70
CA SER A 82 5.68 1.70 5.20
C SER A 82 6.37 0.35 5.36
N LEU A 83 6.67 -0.27 4.21
CA LEU A 83 7.46 -1.48 4.07
C LEU A 83 8.69 -1.20 3.20
N THR A 84 9.34 -0.05 3.45
CA THR A 84 10.56 0.36 2.73
C THR A 84 11.73 -0.58 3.02
N GLN A 85 12.63 -0.76 2.06
CA GLN A 85 13.87 -1.53 2.22
C GLN A 85 13.60 -2.97 2.68
N GLN A 86 12.65 -3.64 2.01
CA GLN A 86 12.33 -5.06 2.22
C GLN A 86 12.63 -5.86 0.94
N ALA A 87 12.31 -7.15 0.94
CA ALA A 87 12.51 -8.03 -0.20
C ALA A 87 11.18 -8.40 -0.88
N LEU A 88 10.20 -7.49 -0.86
CA LEU A 88 8.87 -7.76 -1.41
C LEU A 88 8.94 -7.82 -2.93
N THR A 89 8.41 -8.90 -3.51
CA THR A 89 8.23 -9.05 -4.96
C THR A 89 6.81 -8.71 -5.41
N THR A 90 5.84 -8.84 -4.50
CA THR A 90 4.43 -8.47 -4.69
C THR A 90 3.86 -7.96 -3.38
N ILE A 91 2.72 -7.29 -3.46
CA ILE A 91 1.93 -6.90 -2.29
C ILE A 91 0.47 -6.75 -2.70
N ASP A 92 -0.45 -7.17 -1.82
CA ASP A 92 -1.88 -6.90 -1.93
C ASP A 92 -2.30 -5.98 -0.78
N VAL A 93 -2.68 -4.75 -1.12
CA VAL A 93 -3.21 -3.75 -0.18
C VAL A 93 -4.65 -3.38 -0.53
N SER A 94 -5.34 -4.18 -1.35
CA SER A 94 -6.67 -3.85 -1.89
C SER A 94 -7.72 -3.63 -0.79
N ALA A 95 -7.58 -4.29 0.36
CA ALA A 95 -8.45 -4.14 1.52
C ALA A 95 -8.11 -2.93 2.42
N ASN A 96 -6.93 -2.34 2.30
CA ASN A 96 -6.46 -1.23 3.15
C ASN A 96 -6.96 0.14 2.64
N THR A 97 -8.27 0.24 2.35
CA THR A 97 -8.91 1.39 1.67
C THR A 97 -8.84 2.73 2.43
N LYS A 98 -8.43 2.70 3.70
CA LYS A 98 -8.20 3.89 4.54
C LYS A 98 -6.79 4.47 4.41
N LEU A 99 -5.90 3.84 3.64
CA LEU A 99 -4.54 4.33 3.44
C LEU A 99 -4.55 5.75 2.85
N VAL A 100 -3.77 6.62 3.50
CA VAL A 100 -3.46 7.98 3.08
C VAL A 100 -2.01 8.05 2.57
N THR A 101 -1.12 7.24 3.17
CA THR A 101 0.29 7.15 2.79
C THR A 101 0.69 5.68 2.60
N LEU A 102 1.27 5.37 1.44
CA LEU A 102 1.82 4.06 1.12
C LEU A 102 3.28 4.23 0.67
N ASN A 103 4.19 3.60 1.40
CA ASN A 103 5.62 3.64 1.14
C ASN A 103 6.19 2.22 0.96
N LEU A 104 6.56 1.91 -0.28
CA LEU A 104 7.11 0.63 -0.72
C LEU A 104 8.47 0.82 -1.40
N ARG A 105 9.18 1.92 -1.09
CA ARG A 105 10.49 2.20 -1.68
C ARG A 105 11.50 1.09 -1.41
N GLU A 106 12.43 0.92 -2.34
CA GLU A 106 13.55 -0.02 -2.20
C GLU A 106 13.08 -1.45 -1.90
N ASN A 107 12.23 -1.97 -2.79
CA ASN A 107 11.80 -3.36 -2.81
C ASN A 107 12.12 -3.98 -4.17
N GLN A 108 11.58 -5.16 -4.45
CA GLN A 108 11.74 -5.89 -5.71
C GLN A 108 10.38 -6.07 -6.40
N LEU A 109 9.44 -5.15 -6.17
CA LEU A 109 8.09 -5.22 -6.73
C LEU A 109 8.17 -5.19 -8.25
N ALA A 110 7.55 -6.15 -8.91
CA ALA A 110 7.55 -6.27 -10.36
C ALA A 110 6.13 -6.40 -10.91
N GLY A 111 5.97 -6.17 -12.22
CA GLY A 111 4.67 -6.20 -12.88
C GLY A 111 3.84 -4.96 -12.58
N THR A 112 2.53 -5.13 -12.46
CA THR A 112 1.58 -4.04 -12.23
C THR A 112 1.14 -4.01 -10.77
N LEU A 113 1.34 -2.86 -10.11
CA LEU A 113 0.78 -2.62 -8.78
C LEU A 113 -0.67 -2.10 -8.92
N ASP A 114 -1.65 -2.89 -8.47
CA ASP A 114 -3.05 -2.49 -8.45
C ASP A 114 -3.42 -1.87 -7.10
N ILE A 115 -3.73 -0.56 -7.11
CA ILE A 115 -4.16 0.19 -5.93
C ILE A 115 -5.44 0.97 -6.20
N ARG A 116 -6.27 0.52 -7.16
CA ARG A 116 -7.50 1.25 -7.55
C ARG A 116 -8.48 1.44 -6.40
N THR A 117 -8.44 0.59 -5.38
CA THR A 117 -9.31 0.67 -4.19
C THR A 117 -8.85 1.72 -3.17
N LEU A 118 -7.62 2.24 -3.29
CA LEU A 118 -7.02 3.18 -2.33
C LEU A 118 -7.44 4.63 -2.60
N THR A 119 -8.74 4.90 -2.61
CA THR A 119 -9.33 6.20 -3.01
C THR A 119 -8.94 7.37 -2.11
N ASN A 120 -8.50 7.09 -0.87
CA ASN A 120 -8.04 8.10 0.10
C ASN A 120 -6.53 8.40 0.01
N LEU A 121 -5.79 7.70 -0.86
CA LEU A 121 -4.35 7.79 -0.92
C LEU A 121 -3.91 9.17 -1.42
N LYS A 122 -3.01 9.82 -0.67
CA LYS A 122 -2.44 11.13 -0.99
C LYS A 122 -0.96 11.06 -1.36
N THR A 123 -0.23 10.16 -0.70
CA THR A 123 1.22 9.99 -0.91
C THR A 123 1.53 8.55 -1.27
N LEU A 124 2.15 8.36 -2.42
CA LEU A 124 2.59 7.06 -2.92
C LEU A 124 4.09 7.09 -3.23
N GLU A 125 4.85 6.23 -2.55
CA GLU A 125 6.29 6.11 -2.74
C GLU A 125 6.67 4.69 -3.18
N LEU A 126 7.17 4.58 -4.41
CA LEU A 126 7.50 3.35 -5.12
C LEU A 126 8.92 3.36 -5.69
N ASN A 127 9.74 4.35 -5.34
CA ASN A 127 11.10 4.49 -5.86
C ASN A 127 11.91 3.20 -5.70
N LYS A 128 12.73 2.87 -6.71
CA LYS A 128 13.63 1.71 -6.71
C LYS A 128 12.86 0.41 -6.53
N ASN A 129 12.10 0.07 -7.55
CA ASN A 129 11.43 -1.22 -7.71
C ASN A 129 11.65 -1.69 -9.17
N SER A 130 10.86 -2.65 -9.65
CA SER A 130 10.89 -3.14 -11.02
C SER A 130 9.48 -3.15 -11.64
N LEU A 131 8.63 -2.20 -11.23
CA LEU A 131 7.25 -2.09 -11.69
C LEU A 131 7.22 -1.71 -13.18
N SER A 132 6.38 -2.40 -13.93
CA SER A 132 6.07 -2.09 -15.33
C SER A 132 4.77 -1.32 -15.49
N GLY A 133 3.91 -1.29 -14.46
CA GLY A 133 2.66 -0.54 -14.45
C GLY A 133 2.15 -0.21 -13.05
N ILE A 134 1.28 0.78 -12.97
CA ILE A 134 0.59 1.18 -11.73
C ILE A 134 -0.85 1.52 -12.09
N GLU A 135 -1.81 0.84 -11.46
CA GLU A 135 -3.24 1.12 -11.63
C GLU A 135 -3.72 2.00 -10.48
N LEU A 136 -3.86 3.30 -10.75
CA LEU A 136 -4.23 4.32 -9.76
C LEU A 136 -5.75 4.36 -9.54
N PRO A 137 -6.24 4.82 -8.36
CA PRO A 137 -7.66 5.04 -8.12
C PRO A 137 -8.30 6.01 -9.10
N THR A 138 -9.50 5.69 -9.58
CA THR A 138 -10.37 6.63 -10.28
C THR A 138 -10.78 7.76 -9.33
N ASP A 139 -10.71 9.02 -9.80
CA ASP A 139 -10.96 10.23 -8.99
C ASP A 139 -10.05 10.34 -7.74
N GLY A 140 -8.82 9.85 -7.91
CA GLY A 140 -7.83 9.69 -6.84
C GLY A 140 -7.39 11.02 -6.22
N GLN A 141 -7.07 10.95 -4.93
CA GLN A 141 -6.65 12.10 -4.12
C GLN A 141 -5.13 12.26 -4.05
N ILE A 142 -4.38 11.57 -4.93
CA ILE A 142 -2.92 11.56 -4.90
C ILE A 142 -2.40 12.97 -5.14
N GLU A 143 -1.66 13.50 -4.16
CA GLU A 143 -0.99 14.79 -4.24
C GLU A 143 0.50 14.60 -4.59
N THR A 144 1.07 13.44 -4.27
CA THR A 144 2.50 13.16 -4.44
C THR A 144 2.74 11.73 -4.84
N LEU A 145 3.42 11.56 -5.98
CA LEU A 145 3.81 10.28 -6.53
C LEU A 145 5.32 10.27 -6.79
N TYR A 146 6.00 9.34 -6.12
CA TYR A 146 7.41 9.02 -6.35
C TYR A 146 7.50 7.60 -6.91
N ALA A 147 7.86 7.45 -8.19
CA ALA A 147 8.07 6.15 -8.83
C ALA A 147 9.34 6.15 -9.69
N ASN A 148 10.38 6.82 -9.20
CA ASN A 148 11.71 6.82 -9.82
C ASN A 148 12.30 5.40 -9.84
N GLU A 149 13.20 5.13 -10.79
CA GLU A 149 13.96 3.88 -10.88
C GLU A 149 13.03 2.66 -10.87
N ASN A 150 12.17 2.60 -11.89
CA ASN A 150 11.27 1.50 -12.19
C ASN A 150 11.38 1.16 -13.70
N ALA A 151 10.47 0.33 -14.22
CA ALA A 151 10.42 -0.06 -15.62
C ALA A 151 9.14 0.42 -16.32
N LEU A 152 8.53 1.51 -15.86
CA LEU A 152 7.26 2.01 -16.38
C LEU A 152 7.40 2.45 -17.84
N SER A 153 6.58 1.90 -18.73
CA SER A 153 6.47 2.34 -20.13
C SER A 153 5.31 3.31 -20.35
N THR A 154 4.30 3.25 -19.47
CA THR A 154 3.17 4.18 -19.41
C THR A 154 2.74 4.40 -17.96
N ILE A 155 2.05 5.50 -17.72
CA ILE A 155 1.31 5.76 -16.49
C ILE A 155 0.17 6.74 -16.80
N ASP A 156 -1.05 6.43 -16.35
CA ASP A 156 -2.20 7.34 -16.47
C ASP A 156 -2.38 8.10 -15.16
N VAL A 157 -2.07 9.40 -15.19
CA VAL A 157 -2.25 10.32 -14.06
C VAL A 157 -3.43 11.30 -14.28
N SER A 158 -4.21 11.11 -15.34
CA SER A 158 -5.30 12.03 -15.74
C SER A 158 -6.47 12.05 -14.75
N LYS A 159 -6.57 11.03 -13.89
CA LYS A 159 -7.61 10.89 -12.87
C LYS A 159 -7.15 11.31 -11.48
N GLN A 160 -6.04 12.05 -11.41
CA GLN A 160 -5.44 12.53 -10.16
C GLN A 160 -5.35 14.07 -10.21
N PRO A 161 -6.50 14.77 -10.16
CA PRO A 161 -6.55 16.22 -10.35
C PRO A 161 -5.86 17.02 -9.22
N LYS A 162 -5.53 16.35 -8.11
CA LYS A 162 -4.83 16.94 -6.96
C LYS A 162 -3.31 16.76 -7.01
N LEU A 163 -2.76 16.15 -8.05
CA LEU A 163 -1.35 15.86 -8.17
C LEU A 163 -0.53 17.15 -8.20
N LYS A 164 0.37 17.32 -7.23
CA LYS A 164 1.29 18.48 -7.13
C LYS A 164 2.73 18.10 -7.44
N ARG A 165 3.10 16.84 -7.20
CA ARG A 165 4.48 16.35 -7.26
C ARG A 165 4.53 15.01 -7.96
N LEU A 166 5.20 14.96 -9.11
CA LEU A 166 5.36 13.76 -9.92
C LEU A 166 6.83 13.51 -10.22
N PHE A 167 7.35 12.39 -9.76
CA PHE A 167 8.74 11.98 -9.96
C PHE A 167 8.77 10.60 -10.61
N LEU A 168 9.21 10.54 -11.87
CA LEU A 168 9.26 9.33 -12.70
C LEU A 168 10.66 9.16 -13.34
N VAL A 169 11.71 9.68 -12.70
CA VAL A 169 13.09 9.62 -13.18
C VAL A 169 13.53 8.16 -13.38
N LYS A 170 14.29 7.86 -14.43
CA LYS A 170 14.78 6.50 -14.74
C LYS A 170 13.64 5.49 -14.89
N ASN A 171 12.84 5.70 -15.92
CA ASN A 171 11.80 4.79 -16.41
C ASN A 171 11.92 4.64 -17.93
N ASN A 172 10.95 3.97 -18.57
CA ASN A 172 10.92 3.73 -20.01
C ASN A 172 9.77 4.48 -20.70
N LEU A 173 9.36 5.64 -20.17
CA LEU A 173 8.21 6.39 -20.70
C LEU A 173 8.54 6.99 -22.07
N ALA A 174 7.75 6.62 -23.09
CA ALA A 174 7.84 7.21 -24.43
C ALA A 174 6.88 8.41 -24.63
N GLN A 175 5.83 8.47 -23.80
CA GLN A 175 4.83 9.52 -23.76
C GLN A 175 4.32 9.70 -22.33
N LEU A 176 3.84 10.90 -22.02
CA LEU A 176 3.17 11.20 -20.76
C LEU A 176 2.11 12.26 -21.02
N ASN A 177 0.86 11.96 -20.66
CA ASN A 177 -0.22 12.94 -20.67
C ASN A 177 -0.38 13.53 -19.27
N LEU A 178 -0.34 14.86 -19.18
CA LEU A 178 -0.52 15.63 -17.94
C LEU A 178 -1.81 16.47 -17.95
N ASP A 179 -2.69 16.23 -18.92
CA ASP A 179 -4.02 16.82 -18.96
C ASP A 179 -4.80 16.46 -17.69
N GLY A 180 -5.31 17.49 -17.02
CA GLY A 180 -6.00 17.35 -15.73
C GLY A 180 -5.11 17.50 -14.50
N ASN A 181 -3.78 17.65 -14.65
CA ASN A 181 -2.85 17.88 -13.54
C ASN A 181 -2.45 19.36 -13.40
N SER A 182 -3.38 20.31 -13.56
CA SER A 182 -3.10 21.76 -13.50
C SER A 182 -2.55 22.26 -12.16
N LEU A 183 -2.60 21.43 -11.11
CA LEU A 183 -2.01 21.71 -9.80
C LEU A 183 -0.55 21.26 -9.68
N LEU A 184 0.07 20.73 -10.73
CA LEU A 184 1.44 20.22 -10.69
C LEU A 184 2.45 21.35 -10.46
N GLU A 185 3.23 21.23 -9.39
CA GLU A 185 4.24 22.20 -8.95
C GLU A 185 5.67 21.71 -9.21
N ARG A 186 5.86 20.38 -9.24
CA ARG A 186 7.17 19.75 -9.47
C ARG A 186 7.02 18.50 -10.35
N LEU A 187 7.83 18.44 -11.40
CA LEU A 187 7.86 17.35 -12.36
C LEU A 187 9.32 16.95 -12.63
N HIS A 188 9.64 15.68 -12.42
CA HIS A 188 10.96 15.12 -12.74
C HIS A 188 10.81 13.89 -13.61
N LEU A 189 11.37 13.96 -14.82
CA LEU A 189 11.22 12.97 -15.88
C LEU A 189 12.55 12.53 -16.50
N ASP A 190 13.67 12.90 -15.88
CA ASP A 190 15.01 12.59 -16.38
C ASP A 190 15.18 11.08 -16.64
N ASP A 191 16.04 10.71 -17.58
CA ASP A 191 16.31 9.32 -17.95
C ASP A 191 15.02 8.54 -18.35
N ASN A 192 14.21 9.14 -19.22
CA ASN A 192 13.10 8.47 -19.92
C ASN A 192 13.32 8.51 -21.45
N GLN A 193 12.33 8.07 -22.23
CA GLN A 193 12.37 7.99 -23.69
C GLN A 193 11.37 8.97 -24.35
N LEU A 194 11.03 10.06 -23.66
CA LEU A 194 10.04 11.04 -24.10
C LEU A 194 10.56 11.80 -25.34
N ASN A 195 9.77 11.80 -26.41
CA ASN A 195 10.07 12.57 -27.62
C ASN A 195 9.51 14.00 -27.58
N SER A 196 8.46 14.21 -26.81
CA SER A 196 7.77 15.48 -26.62
C SER A 196 7.02 15.46 -25.30
N LEU A 197 6.78 16.64 -24.74
CA LEU A 197 5.97 16.81 -23.54
C LEU A 197 5.20 18.11 -23.66
N ASP A 198 3.87 18.04 -23.50
CA ASP A 198 3.02 19.21 -23.44
C ASP A 198 2.94 19.70 -21.99
N LEU A 199 3.35 20.94 -21.76
CA LEU A 199 3.35 21.62 -20.46
C LEU A 199 2.42 22.84 -20.45
N THR A 200 1.65 23.08 -21.52
CA THR A 200 0.90 24.33 -21.73
C THR A 200 -0.11 24.63 -20.64
N ASN A 201 -0.71 23.60 -20.02
CA ASN A 201 -1.72 23.73 -18.98
C ASN A 201 -1.18 23.61 -17.53
N LEU A 202 0.14 23.63 -17.35
CA LEU A 202 0.81 23.45 -16.06
C LEU A 202 1.30 24.77 -15.47
N GLU A 203 0.37 25.69 -15.22
CA GLU A 203 0.65 27.06 -14.77
C GLU A 203 1.40 27.17 -13.44
N LYS A 204 1.39 26.11 -12.62
CA LYS A 204 2.07 26.06 -11.31
C LYS A 204 3.46 25.44 -11.35
N LEU A 205 3.88 24.92 -12.50
CA LEU A 205 5.15 24.24 -12.64
C LEU A 205 6.28 25.27 -12.62
N ASN A 206 7.18 25.14 -11.64
CA ASN A 206 8.38 25.97 -11.49
C ASN A 206 9.60 25.37 -12.19
#